data_AF-A0A8S4NRL8-F1
#
_entry.id   AF-A0A8S4NRL8-F1
#
_cell.length_a   1.000
_cell.length_b   1.000
_cell.length_c   1.000
_cell.angle_alpha   90.00
_cell.angle_beta   90.00
_cell.angle_gamma   90.00
#
_symmetry.space_group_name_H-M   'P 1'
#
loop_
_entity.id
_entity.type
_entity.pdbx_description
1 polymer ?
#
loop_
_entity_poly.entity_id
_entity_poly.type
_entity_poly.pdbx_seq_one_letter_code
_entity_poly.pdbx_strand_id
1 'polypeptide(L)'
;MCKNWTSVKIFIFFTLLIQETSSQRRKKAKNESGADVVDAALEKLKEYSDTGIEFLRNIACVESKYGTEKDTYRENYHGGIWQVDEARFTDTKDTTSHPELIESYEKIKELYDIDWETVKWKNLKDPFYSVLAARLVLQNQGESLPSEKDIEAQGEYWDKNYDTTENEETAFNFALRVKGCRRKERNGRKQKEEKTNTDENTGEEVPQGGDEGENDREVIIAGEETIIQDNTTKEETETKTPSGIDVVNTALEKLTQYADKGLEFLRNIACVESKYGTDKDTYRENYHGGIWQVNEATFNETKDTASRSKLKKNLEKIKNLYDVNWESATWKELRDPFYSALAARLFLQIQDEKLPSEKDINKQGEYWSQYYNPDDGTRTADEFVQRVEECTKKEEPTDKPTEKPDETPEDEDRGKESSQVGKPVQWIGCPSGPKVPEWERLVADPNSCDHFYHCNSNGLTWRKACPSIIRGSKLRLHWNDELKVCDWPSRAHCKVTKK
;
A
#
# COMPACT_ATOMS: atom_id res chain seq x y z
N MET A 1 4.41 -88.17 -28.00
CA MET A 1 4.99 -87.45 -29.15
C MET A 1 5.25 -86.01 -28.73
N CYS A 2 6.53 -85.60 -28.78
CA CYS A 2 7.11 -84.25 -28.89
C CYS A 2 6.61 -83.10 -27.97
N LYS A 3 7.45 -82.24 -27.39
CA LYS A 3 8.92 -82.10 -27.31
C LYS A 3 9.23 -81.03 -26.23
N ASN A 4 10.46 -81.08 -25.76
CA ASN A 4 11.12 -80.38 -24.66
C ASN A 4 11.32 -78.86 -24.79
N TRP A 5 11.47 -78.22 -23.61
CA TRP A 5 12.41 -77.14 -23.22
C TRP A 5 13.00 -76.22 -24.29
N THR A 6 12.89 -74.90 -24.11
CA THR A 6 14.04 -73.96 -23.91
C THR A 6 13.63 -72.48 -23.79
N SER A 7 14.38 -71.78 -22.93
CA SER A 7 14.86 -70.40 -23.09
C SER A 7 13.96 -69.20 -22.81
N VAL A 8 14.12 -68.71 -21.58
CA VAL A 8 14.42 -67.31 -21.23
C VAL A 8 15.09 -66.55 -22.37
N LYS A 9 14.41 -65.52 -22.90
CA LYS A 9 15.02 -64.36 -23.57
C LYS A 9 14.13 -63.13 -23.38
N ILE A 10 14.28 -62.49 -22.23
CA ILE A 10 13.95 -61.06 -22.06
C ILE A 10 14.96 -60.30 -22.92
N PHE A 11 14.51 -59.87 -24.10
CA PHE A 11 15.30 -59.03 -24.99
C PHE A 11 15.37 -57.63 -24.40
N ILE A 12 16.51 -57.38 -23.74
CA ILE A 12 17.08 -56.06 -23.53
C ILE A 12 17.27 -55.43 -24.92
N PHE A 13 16.49 -54.40 -25.23
CA PHE A 13 16.86 -53.40 -26.22
C PHE A 13 16.99 -52.05 -25.51
N PHE A 14 18.24 -51.61 -25.47
CA PHE A 14 18.75 -50.33 -25.01
C PHE A 14 18.03 -49.14 -25.67
N THR A 15 17.59 -48.19 -24.85
CA THR A 15 17.96 -46.77 -25.03
C THR A 15 18.15 -46.14 -23.65
N LEU A 16 19.42 -46.14 -23.21
CA LEU A 16 20.07 -45.14 -22.37
C LEU A 16 19.14 -44.11 -21.68
N LEU A 17 18.58 -44.50 -20.53
CA LEU A 17 18.30 -43.55 -19.46
C LEU A 17 19.64 -43.28 -18.78
N ILE A 18 20.22 -42.11 -19.05
CA ILE A 18 21.43 -41.62 -18.39
C ILE A 18 21.13 -41.59 -16.88
N GLN A 19 21.64 -42.58 -16.13
CA GLN A 19 21.80 -42.44 -14.68
C GLN A 19 22.93 -41.43 -14.46
N GLU A 20 22.56 -40.14 -14.49
CA GLU A 20 23.42 -39.08 -14.00
C GLU A 20 23.84 -39.41 -12.56
N THR A 21 25.14 -39.51 -12.32
CA THR A 21 25.67 -39.81 -10.99
C THR A 21 25.29 -38.70 -10.01
N SER A 22 25.13 -39.02 -8.73
CA SER A 22 24.84 -38.03 -7.68
C SER A 22 25.82 -36.86 -7.68
N SER A 23 27.08 -37.10 -8.04
CA SER A 23 28.12 -36.09 -8.21
C SER A 23 27.85 -35.12 -9.37
N GLN A 24 27.31 -35.60 -10.50
CA GLN A 24 26.95 -34.74 -11.63
C GLN A 24 25.67 -33.93 -11.37
N ARG A 25 24.65 -34.50 -10.70
CA ARG A 25 23.48 -33.72 -10.23
C ARG A 25 23.90 -32.62 -9.25
N ARG A 26 24.79 -32.91 -8.30
CA ARG A 26 25.33 -31.94 -7.32
C ARG A 26 26.13 -30.80 -7.98
N LYS A 27 26.79 -31.03 -9.11
CA LYS A 27 27.49 -29.96 -9.85
C LYS A 27 26.53 -29.02 -10.59
N LYS A 28 25.36 -29.51 -10.97
CA LYS A 28 24.32 -28.76 -11.70
C LYS A 28 23.44 -27.92 -10.75
N ALA A 29 23.13 -28.43 -9.56
CA ALA A 29 22.25 -27.81 -8.56
C ALA A 29 22.78 -26.54 -7.87
N LYS A 30 24.01 -26.11 -8.17
CA LYS A 30 24.67 -25.03 -7.43
C LYS A 30 24.17 -23.66 -7.90
N ASN A 31 23.78 -22.82 -6.95
CA ASN A 31 23.21 -21.48 -7.18
C ASN A 31 21.90 -21.49 -8.00
N GLU A 32 21.16 -22.59 -8.02
CA GLU A 32 19.82 -22.60 -8.60
C GLU A 32 18.88 -21.71 -7.77
N SER A 33 17.91 -21.07 -8.42
CA SER A 33 17.02 -20.08 -7.81
C SER A 33 15.64 -20.13 -8.45
N GLY A 34 14.64 -19.63 -7.74
CA GLY A 34 13.26 -19.65 -8.15
C GLY A 34 12.37 -20.39 -7.16
N ALA A 35 11.08 -20.09 -7.22
CA ALA A 35 10.06 -20.71 -6.38
C ALA A 35 10.00 -22.24 -6.56
N ASP A 36 10.16 -22.71 -7.79
CA ASP A 36 10.19 -24.13 -8.16
C ASP A 36 11.40 -24.87 -7.56
N VAL A 37 12.57 -24.22 -7.53
CA VAL A 37 13.78 -24.75 -6.88
C VAL A 37 13.57 -24.86 -5.37
N VAL A 38 12.97 -23.84 -4.75
CA VAL A 38 12.61 -23.84 -3.32
C VAL A 38 11.60 -24.94 -3.01
N ASP A 39 10.53 -25.05 -3.80
CA ASP A 39 9.49 -26.06 -3.63
C ASP A 39 10.07 -27.47 -3.78
N ALA A 40 10.98 -27.70 -4.73
CA ALA A 40 11.65 -28.99 -4.89
C ALA A 40 12.55 -29.34 -3.69
N ALA A 41 13.27 -28.36 -3.14
CA ALA A 41 14.09 -28.57 -1.94
C ALA A 41 13.23 -28.88 -0.70
N LEU A 42 12.12 -28.15 -0.53
CA LEU A 42 11.16 -28.35 0.56
C LEU A 42 10.39 -29.66 0.45
N GLU A 43 9.98 -30.05 -0.76
CA GLU A 43 9.31 -31.33 -0.99
C GLU A 43 10.21 -32.49 -0.58
N LYS A 44 11.51 -32.41 -0.90
CA LYS A 44 12.49 -33.39 -0.44
C LYS A 44 12.67 -33.37 1.09
N LEU A 45 12.62 -32.19 1.71
CA LEU A 45 12.76 -32.03 3.17
C LEU A 45 11.60 -32.65 3.96
N LYS A 46 10.40 -32.79 3.37
CA LYS A 46 9.23 -33.39 4.05
C LYS A 46 9.48 -34.80 4.57
N GLU A 47 10.37 -35.57 3.95
CA GLU A 47 10.77 -36.90 4.44
C GLU A 47 11.50 -36.82 5.80
N TYR A 48 12.21 -35.72 6.05
CA TYR A 48 12.87 -35.44 7.33
C TYR A 48 11.90 -34.86 8.35
N SER A 49 11.10 -33.86 7.98
CA SER A 49 10.09 -33.25 8.85
C SER A 49 9.05 -32.53 7.98
N ASP A 50 7.77 -32.83 8.23
CA ASP A 50 6.64 -32.16 7.60
C ASP A 50 6.24 -30.85 8.29
N THR A 51 6.79 -30.59 9.48
CA THR A 51 6.47 -29.43 10.29
C THR A 51 7.34 -28.22 9.90
N GLY A 52 6.69 -27.07 9.68
CA GLY A 52 7.38 -25.80 9.42
C GLY A 52 7.81 -25.62 7.96
N ILE A 53 7.26 -26.42 7.05
CA ILE A 53 7.60 -26.37 5.62
C ILE A 53 7.17 -25.03 5.02
N GLU A 54 5.94 -24.59 5.31
CA GLU A 54 5.47 -23.30 4.81
C GLU A 54 6.26 -22.13 5.42
N PHE A 55 6.67 -22.26 6.68
CA PHE A 55 7.51 -21.24 7.32
C PHE A 55 8.88 -21.13 6.66
N LEU A 56 9.55 -22.26 6.41
CA LEU A 56 10.81 -22.27 5.65
C LEU A 56 10.63 -21.70 4.23
N ARG A 57 9.51 -21.98 3.56
CA ARG A 57 9.19 -21.37 2.27
C ARG A 57 9.11 -19.85 2.36
N ASN A 58 8.49 -19.35 3.41
CA ASN A 58 8.34 -17.92 3.67
C ASN A 58 9.68 -17.24 4.00
N ILE A 59 10.55 -17.91 4.77
CA ILE A 59 11.93 -17.45 5.00
C ILE A 59 12.68 -17.34 3.68
N ALA A 60 12.63 -18.34 2.80
CA ALA A 60 13.29 -18.25 1.47
C ALA A 60 12.82 -17.06 0.62
N CYS A 61 11.54 -16.70 0.70
CA CYS A 61 11.02 -15.50 0.05
C CYS A 61 11.63 -14.24 0.67
N VAL A 62 11.57 -14.14 2.00
CA VAL A 62 12.01 -12.96 2.74
C VAL A 62 13.50 -12.76 2.51
N GLU A 63 14.32 -13.75 2.83
CA GLU A 63 15.78 -13.68 2.80
C GLU A 63 16.36 -13.36 1.41
N SER A 64 15.77 -13.88 0.33
CA SER A 64 16.43 -13.84 -0.98
C SER A 64 15.50 -13.80 -2.19
N LYS A 65 14.19 -13.62 -1.99
CA LYS A 65 13.16 -13.79 -3.04
C LYS A 65 13.34 -15.12 -3.78
N TYR A 66 13.41 -16.21 -3.03
CA TYR A 66 13.67 -17.57 -3.54
C TYR A 66 15.01 -17.71 -4.27
N GLY A 67 16.01 -16.94 -3.83
CA GLY A 67 17.35 -16.90 -4.39
C GLY A 67 17.53 -16.01 -5.61
N THR A 68 16.46 -15.34 -6.06
CA THR A 68 16.50 -14.46 -7.26
C THR A 68 17.10 -13.09 -6.98
N GLU A 69 17.28 -12.73 -5.70
CA GLU A 69 17.99 -11.50 -5.36
C GLU A 69 19.44 -11.54 -5.83
N LYS A 70 19.92 -10.42 -6.38
CA LYS A 70 21.25 -10.30 -6.99
C LYS A 70 22.35 -10.70 -6.01
N ASP A 71 22.16 -10.38 -4.73
CA ASP A 71 23.17 -10.57 -3.68
C ASP A 71 22.99 -11.88 -2.88
N THR A 72 22.06 -12.75 -3.29
CA THR A 72 21.85 -14.07 -2.67
C THR A 72 23.14 -14.88 -2.64
N TYR A 73 23.81 -14.98 -3.80
CA TYR A 73 25.03 -15.78 -3.99
C TYR A 73 26.28 -14.91 -4.10
N ARG A 74 26.29 -13.77 -3.38
CA ARG A 74 27.39 -12.82 -3.38
C ARG A 74 28.73 -13.47 -3.04
N GLU A 75 29.80 -12.81 -3.45
CA GLU A 75 31.16 -13.29 -3.22
C GLU A 75 31.41 -13.44 -1.72
N ASN A 76 32.08 -14.53 -1.33
CA ASN A 76 32.39 -14.87 0.07
C ASN A 76 31.19 -15.08 1.02
N TYR A 77 29.96 -15.08 0.52
CA TYR A 77 28.79 -15.52 1.28
C TYR A 77 28.25 -16.84 0.73
N HIS A 78 27.98 -17.79 1.62
CA HIS A 78 27.61 -19.14 1.23
C HIS A 78 26.25 -19.63 1.76
N GLY A 79 25.50 -18.81 2.50
CA GLY A 79 24.23 -19.18 3.13
C GLY A 79 23.11 -19.65 2.18
N GLY A 80 23.24 -19.42 0.87
CA GLY A 80 22.29 -19.90 -0.13
C GLY A 80 20.95 -19.18 -0.10
N ILE A 81 19.89 -19.84 -0.53
CA ILE A 81 18.55 -19.23 -0.64
C ILE A 81 18.04 -18.76 0.74
N TRP A 82 18.28 -19.53 1.80
CA TRP A 82 17.83 -19.19 3.15
C TRP A 82 18.78 -18.24 3.90
N GLN A 83 19.82 -17.73 3.25
CA GLN A 83 20.77 -16.75 3.81
C GLN A 83 21.33 -17.10 5.20
N VAL A 84 21.55 -18.38 5.51
CA VAL A 84 22.17 -18.79 6.79
C VAL A 84 23.64 -18.32 6.86
N ASP A 85 23.95 -17.44 7.80
CA ASP A 85 25.32 -16.96 8.02
C ASP A 85 26.26 -18.08 8.53
N GLU A 86 27.56 -17.82 8.51
CA GLU A 86 28.58 -18.81 8.89
C GLU A 86 28.53 -19.17 10.38
N ALA A 87 28.18 -18.22 11.26
CA ALA A 87 28.12 -18.45 12.69
C ALA A 87 26.96 -19.38 13.04
N ARG A 88 25.77 -19.14 12.49
CA ARG A 88 24.61 -20.01 12.65
C ARG A 88 24.78 -21.37 12.00
N PHE A 89 25.42 -21.42 10.82
CA PHE A 89 25.79 -22.71 10.23
C PHE A 89 26.72 -23.50 11.16
N THR A 90 27.68 -22.84 11.80
CA THR A 90 28.59 -23.48 12.76
C THR A 90 27.83 -23.94 14.01
N ASP A 91 26.84 -23.19 14.48
CA ASP A 91 25.95 -23.59 15.58
C ASP A 91 25.15 -24.86 15.23
N THR A 92 24.76 -25.06 13.97
CA THR A 92 24.18 -26.35 13.51
C THR A 92 25.15 -27.54 13.52
N LYS A 93 26.40 -27.33 13.96
CA LYS A 93 27.40 -28.39 14.20
C LYS A 93 27.64 -28.65 15.69
N ASP A 94 27.17 -27.77 16.57
CA ASP A 94 27.45 -27.84 18.00
C ASP A 94 26.51 -28.81 18.72
N THR A 95 26.84 -30.11 18.65
CA THR A 95 26.14 -31.16 19.39
C THR A 95 26.37 -31.11 20.89
N THR A 96 27.29 -30.27 21.38
CA THR A 96 27.53 -30.11 22.82
C THR A 96 26.46 -29.21 23.42
N SER A 97 26.16 -28.09 22.76
CA SER A 97 25.10 -27.16 23.18
C SER A 97 23.70 -27.64 22.77
N HIS A 98 23.60 -28.40 21.67
CA HIS A 98 22.34 -28.93 21.11
C HIS A 98 22.38 -30.46 20.90
N PRO A 99 22.28 -31.28 21.96
CA PRO A 99 22.44 -32.74 21.87
C PRO A 99 21.47 -33.46 20.92
N GLU A 100 20.28 -32.89 20.68
CA GLU A 100 19.26 -33.38 19.74
C GLU A 100 19.71 -33.34 18.26
N LEU A 101 20.77 -32.59 17.96
CA LEU A 101 21.37 -32.60 16.63
C LEU A 101 21.95 -33.97 16.26
N ILE A 102 22.36 -34.79 17.24
CA ILE A 102 22.90 -36.14 16.98
C ILE A 102 21.87 -37.00 16.24
N GLU A 103 20.64 -37.07 16.76
CA GLU A 103 19.53 -37.81 16.12
C GLU A 103 19.19 -37.21 14.74
N SER A 104 19.27 -35.88 14.64
CA SER A 104 19.02 -35.16 13.39
C SER A 104 20.04 -35.52 12.31
N TYR A 105 21.32 -35.65 12.66
CA TYR A 105 22.38 -36.05 11.74
C TYR A 105 22.18 -37.50 11.27
N GLU A 106 21.86 -38.41 12.18
CA GLU A 106 21.58 -39.82 11.84
C GLU A 106 20.42 -39.90 10.84
N LYS A 107 19.33 -39.17 11.09
CA LYS A 107 18.17 -39.13 10.19
C LYS A 107 18.50 -38.53 8.83
N ILE A 108 19.25 -37.43 8.79
CA ILE A 108 19.72 -36.80 7.53
C ILE A 108 20.62 -37.77 6.75
N LYS A 109 21.48 -38.52 7.44
CA LYS A 109 22.36 -39.52 6.85
C LYS A 109 21.58 -40.68 6.26
N GLU A 110 20.59 -41.20 6.98
CA GLU A 110 19.74 -42.29 6.52
C GLU A 110 18.90 -41.90 5.30
N LEU A 111 18.21 -40.76 5.36
CA LEU A 111 17.28 -40.34 4.29
C LEU A 111 17.99 -39.88 3.02
N TYR A 112 19.12 -39.19 3.16
CA TYR A 112 19.71 -38.44 2.03
C TYR A 112 21.14 -38.84 1.70
N ASP A 113 21.73 -39.77 2.46
CA ASP A 113 23.16 -40.11 2.40
C ASP A 113 24.06 -38.86 2.55
N ILE A 114 23.64 -37.94 3.43
CA ILE A 114 24.38 -36.72 3.77
C ILE A 114 24.96 -36.88 5.17
N ASP A 115 26.27 -36.91 5.26
CA ASP A 115 26.96 -36.82 6.54
C ASP A 115 27.08 -35.35 6.94
N TRP A 116 26.17 -34.89 7.81
CA TRP A 116 26.08 -33.48 8.16
C TRP A 116 27.39 -32.96 8.75
N GLU A 117 28.10 -33.71 9.58
CA GLU A 117 29.37 -33.28 10.21
C GLU A 117 30.42 -32.87 9.17
N THR A 118 30.40 -33.48 7.99
CA THR A 118 31.34 -33.20 6.90
C THR A 118 30.92 -32.06 5.97
N VAL A 119 29.66 -31.61 6.06
CA VAL A 119 29.13 -30.50 5.26
C VAL A 119 29.87 -29.21 5.65
N LYS A 120 30.30 -28.45 4.65
CA LYS A 120 30.96 -27.15 4.82
C LYS A 120 29.99 -26.03 4.49
N TRP A 121 30.20 -24.84 5.04
CA TRP A 121 29.34 -23.68 4.77
C TRP A 121 29.19 -23.42 3.25
N LYS A 122 30.27 -23.59 2.48
CA LYS A 122 30.28 -23.49 1.01
C LYS A 122 29.29 -24.43 0.29
N ASN A 123 28.87 -25.53 0.92
CA ASN A 123 27.88 -26.44 0.38
C ASN A 123 26.46 -25.86 0.38
N LEU A 124 26.15 -24.87 1.22
CA LEU A 124 24.83 -24.21 1.27
C LEU A 124 24.50 -23.41 0.00
N LYS A 125 25.45 -23.27 -0.93
CA LYS A 125 25.15 -22.81 -2.30
C LYS A 125 24.26 -23.79 -3.09
N ASP A 126 24.15 -25.03 -2.64
CA ASP A 126 23.14 -25.98 -3.09
C ASP A 126 21.84 -25.74 -2.27
N PRO A 127 20.68 -25.53 -2.94
CA PRO A 127 19.41 -25.25 -2.29
C PRO A 127 19.00 -26.25 -1.20
N PHE A 128 19.29 -27.54 -1.39
CA PHE A 128 18.89 -28.56 -0.43
C PHE A 128 19.78 -28.54 0.84
N TYR A 129 21.07 -28.25 0.70
CA TYR A 129 21.92 -28.02 1.87
C TYR A 129 21.57 -26.72 2.58
N SER A 130 21.18 -25.68 1.83
CA SER A 130 20.71 -24.40 2.38
C SER A 130 19.48 -24.59 3.26
N VAL A 131 18.45 -25.31 2.79
CA VAL A 131 17.23 -25.54 3.59
C VAL A 131 17.45 -26.45 4.79
N LEU A 132 18.31 -27.48 4.66
CA LEU A 132 18.70 -28.32 5.81
C LEU A 132 19.36 -27.48 6.90
N ALA A 133 20.29 -26.58 6.53
CA ALA A 133 20.92 -25.69 7.49
C ALA A 133 19.89 -24.78 8.16
N ALA A 134 18.99 -24.16 7.39
CA ALA A 134 17.93 -23.33 7.93
C ALA A 134 17.01 -24.09 8.91
N ARG A 135 16.65 -25.34 8.59
CA ARG A 135 15.82 -26.18 9.48
C ARG A 135 16.51 -26.46 10.81
N LEU A 136 17.81 -26.75 10.78
CA LEU A 136 18.59 -27.02 11.99
C LEU A 136 18.81 -25.75 12.82
N VAL A 137 19.04 -24.60 12.18
CA VAL A 137 19.08 -23.29 12.88
C VAL A 137 17.80 -23.04 13.68
N LEU A 138 16.64 -23.30 13.07
CA LEU A 138 15.35 -23.16 13.74
C LEU A 138 15.16 -24.20 14.87
N GLN A 139 15.71 -25.40 14.72
CA GLN A 139 15.62 -26.46 15.74
C GLN A 139 16.41 -26.10 17.00
N ASN A 140 17.63 -25.56 16.83
CA ASN A 140 18.52 -25.14 17.91
C ASN A 140 17.92 -24.05 18.82
N GLN A 141 16.85 -23.37 18.38
CA GLN A 141 16.16 -22.38 19.21
C GLN A 141 15.35 -23.03 20.33
N GLY A 142 15.00 -24.31 20.21
CA GLY A 142 14.22 -25.05 21.22
C GLY A 142 12.77 -24.60 21.38
N GLU A 143 12.31 -23.62 20.60
CA GLU A 143 10.93 -23.11 20.59
C GLU A 143 10.08 -23.82 19.52
N SER A 144 8.81 -24.09 19.86
CA SER A 144 7.86 -24.68 18.90
C SER A 144 7.68 -23.77 17.68
N LEU A 145 7.74 -24.34 16.48
CA LEU A 145 7.54 -23.57 15.27
C LEU A 145 6.12 -23.00 15.18
N PRO A 146 5.97 -21.78 14.65
CA PRO A 146 4.68 -21.15 14.43
C PRO A 146 3.83 -21.94 13.43
N SER A 147 2.50 -21.75 13.51
CA SER A 147 1.54 -22.38 12.60
C SER A 147 1.82 -22.00 11.16
N GLU A 148 1.71 -22.95 10.23
CA GLU A 148 1.91 -22.73 8.79
C GLU A 148 0.96 -21.69 8.19
N LYS A 149 -0.22 -21.52 8.81
CA LYS A 149 -1.25 -20.58 8.36
C LYS A 149 -1.09 -19.18 8.95
N ASP A 150 -0.31 -19.04 10.02
CA ASP A 150 -0.17 -17.82 10.77
C ASP A 150 1.13 -17.10 10.37
N ILE A 151 1.00 -16.22 9.37
CA ILE A 151 2.15 -15.50 8.80
C ILE A 151 2.68 -14.45 9.78
N GLU A 152 1.83 -13.90 10.65
CA GLU A 152 2.22 -12.90 11.65
C GLU A 152 3.08 -13.55 12.74
N ALA A 153 2.61 -14.67 13.30
CA ALA A 153 3.41 -15.45 14.25
C ALA A 153 4.71 -15.98 13.64
N GLN A 154 4.71 -16.30 12.34
CA GLN A 154 5.94 -16.61 11.60
C GLN A 154 6.90 -15.44 11.51
N GLY A 155 6.39 -14.23 11.28
CA GLY A 155 7.19 -13.00 11.28
C GLY A 155 7.81 -12.72 12.64
N GLU A 156 7.03 -12.86 13.72
CA GLU A 156 7.51 -12.67 15.10
C GLU A 156 8.59 -13.68 15.47
N TYR A 157 8.38 -14.95 15.10
CA TYR A 157 9.39 -15.97 15.32
C TYR A 157 10.65 -15.71 14.50
N TRP A 158 10.49 -15.36 13.22
CA TRP A 158 11.61 -15.07 12.33
C TRP A 158 12.43 -13.89 12.85
N ASP A 159 11.81 -12.76 13.19
CA ASP A 159 12.47 -11.56 13.72
C ASP A 159 13.29 -11.90 14.98
N LYS A 160 12.68 -12.60 15.93
CA LYS A 160 13.32 -12.97 17.20
C LYS A 160 14.44 -14.00 17.04
N ASN A 161 14.24 -15.02 16.23
CA ASN A 161 15.02 -16.26 16.27
C ASN A 161 15.81 -16.54 14.97
N TYR A 162 15.60 -15.75 13.91
CA TYR A 162 16.17 -15.98 12.58
C TYR A 162 16.61 -14.71 11.82
N ASP A 163 16.15 -13.50 12.12
CA ASP A 163 16.81 -12.31 11.56
C ASP A 163 18.14 -12.07 12.31
N THR A 164 19.13 -11.50 11.62
CA THR A 164 20.42 -11.06 12.20
C THR A 164 20.70 -9.60 11.93
N THR A 165 19.84 -8.92 11.19
CA THR A 165 20.04 -7.51 10.89
C THR A 165 19.57 -6.65 12.06
N GLU A 166 20.45 -5.82 12.63
CA GLU A 166 20.11 -4.85 13.68
C GLU A 166 19.24 -3.67 13.16
N ASN A 167 18.65 -3.82 11.97
CA ASN A 167 18.04 -2.73 11.21
C ASN A 167 16.51 -2.73 11.34
N GLU A 168 15.94 -2.60 12.54
CA GLU A 168 14.49 -2.38 12.77
C GLU A 168 13.55 -3.19 11.82
N GLU A 169 13.93 -4.41 11.42
CA GLU A 169 13.15 -5.24 10.49
C GLU A 169 12.09 -6.00 11.30
N THR A 170 10.93 -5.39 11.47
CA THR A 170 9.86 -5.96 12.30
C THR A 170 9.24 -7.23 11.70
N ALA A 171 8.70 -8.09 12.57
CA ALA A 171 7.77 -9.18 12.26
C ALA A 171 6.72 -8.84 11.17
N PHE A 172 6.29 -7.59 11.10
CA PHE A 172 5.36 -7.09 10.10
C PHE A 172 5.96 -7.12 8.67
N ASN A 173 7.22 -6.72 8.49
CA ASN A 173 7.91 -6.71 7.20
C ASN A 173 8.07 -8.12 6.60
N PHE A 174 8.24 -9.14 7.45
CA PHE A 174 8.24 -10.54 7.05
C PHE A 174 6.95 -10.90 6.31
N ALA A 175 5.80 -10.62 6.91
CA ALA A 175 4.49 -10.93 6.34
C ALA A 175 4.27 -10.23 4.99
N LEU A 176 4.71 -8.97 4.86
CA LEU A 176 4.65 -8.21 3.60
C LEU A 176 5.45 -8.87 2.49
N ARG A 177 6.71 -9.22 2.76
CA ARG A 177 7.62 -9.83 1.79
C ARG A 177 7.07 -11.16 1.30
N VAL A 178 6.60 -12.00 2.23
CA VAL A 178 5.92 -13.28 1.92
C VAL A 178 4.77 -13.09 0.94
N LYS A 179 3.87 -12.15 1.24
CA LYS A 179 2.71 -11.85 0.38
C LYS A 179 3.14 -11.29 -0.98
N GLY A 180 4.17 -10.45 -1.00
CA GLY A 180 4.79 -9.91 -2.21
C GLY A 180 5.32 -10.99 -3.15
N CYS A 181 6.02 -11.99 -2.61
CA CYS A 181 6.49 -13.13 -3.40
C CYS A 181 5.32 -13.97 -3.95
N ARG A 182 4.35 -14.32 -3.10
CA ARG A 182 3.15 -15.07 -3.52
C ARG A 182 2.36 -14.35 -4.61
N ARG A 183 2.34 -13.01 -4.59
CA ARG A 183 1.75 -12.18 -5.66
C ARG A 183 2.51 -12.31 -6.99
N LYS A 184 3.85 -12.22 -6.97
CA LYS A 184 4.68 -12.38 -8.18
C LYS A 184 4.51 -13.76 -8.81
N GLU A 185 4.41 -14.80 -7.99
CA GLU A 185 4.16 -16.18 -8.46
C GLU A 185 2.80 -16.30 -9.16
N ARG A 186 1.72 -15.77 -8.55
CA ARG A 186 0.38 -15.77 -9.16
C ARG A 186 0.34 -15.00 -10.48
N ASN A 187 0.96 -13.83 -10.54
CA ASN A 187 1.01 -13.02 -11.76
C ASN A 187 1.84 -13.70 -12.87
N GLY A 188 2.95 -14.34 -12.49
CA GLY A 188 3.77 -15.13 -13.44
C GLY A 188 3.00 -16.33 -14.02
N ARG A 189 2.17 -17.00 -13.21
CA ARG A 189 1.29 -18.08 -13.70
C ARG A 189 0.22 -17.58 -14.67
N LYS A 190 -0.47 -16.48 -14.34
CA LYS A 190 -1.46 -15.85 -15.24
C LYS A 190 -0.87 -15.44 -16.58
N GLN A 191 0.31 -14.81 -16.58
CA GLN A 191 1.01 -14.43 -17.82
C GLN A 191 1.47 -15.64 -18.64
N LYS A 192 1.82 -16.76 -17.99
CA LYS A 192 2.19 -18.00 -18.67
C LYS A 192 0.95 -18.68 -19.30
N GLU A 193 -0.19 -18.64 -18.61
CA GLU A 193 -1.48 -19.15 -19.08
C GLU A 193 -2.05 -18.31 -20.25
N GLU A 194 -1.92 -16.98 -20.20
CA GLU A 194 -2.30 -16.09 -21.32
C GLU A 194 -1.38 -16.27 -22.55
N LYS A 195 -0.08 -16.51 -22.35
CA LYS A 195 0.85 -16.82 -23.45
C LYS A 195 0.54 -18.18 -24.10
N THR A 196 0.21 -19.20 -23.31
CA THR A 196 -0.22 -20.49 -23.88
C THR A 196 -1.55 -20.41 -24.63
N ASN A 197 -2.40 -19.42 -24.36
CA ASN A 197 -3.66 -19.18 -25.07
C ASN A 197 -3.52 -18.25 -26.30
N THR A 198 -2.39 -17.57 -26.48
CA THR A 198 -2.14 -16.69 -27.63
C THR A 198 -1.31 -17.33 -28.74
N ASP A 199 -0.76 -18.53 -28.51
CA ASP A 199 -0.05 -19.32 -29.53
C ASP A 199 -0.99 -20.04 -30.54
N GLU A 200 -2.32 -19.87 -30.45
CA GLU A 200 -3.29 -20.39 -31.42
C GLU A 200 -3.88 -19.36 -32.40
N ASN A 201 -3.41 -18.10 -32.40
CA ASN A 201 -3.94 -17.12 -33.36
C ASN A 201 -2.88 -16.14 -33.87
N THR A 202 -1.97 -16.62 -34.72
CA THR A 202 -1.09 -15.76 -35.52
C THR A 202 -1.85 -15.22 -36.74
N GLY A 203 -2.43 -14.04 -36.58
CA GLY A 203 -2.86 -13.15 -37.66
C GLY A 203 -1.97 -11.90 -37.67
N GLU A 204 -1.22 -11.79 -38.75
CA GLU A 204 -0.22 -10.78 -39.12
C GLU A 204 -0.79 -9.35 -39.20
N GLU A 205 -0.19 -8.37 -38.52
CA GLU A 205 -0.29 -6.95 -38.92
C GLU A 205 1.03 -6.19 -38.75
N VAL A 206 1.28 -5.34 -39.76
CA VAL A 206 2.49 -4.60 -40.13
C VAL A 206 2.49 -3.21 -39.46
N PRO A 207 3.66 -2.62 -39.11
CA PRO A 207 3.74 -1.26 -38.55
C PRO A 207 3.98 -0.18 -39.63
N GLN A 208 3.32 0.98 -39.48
CA GLN A 208 3.70 2.28 -40.05
C GLN A 208 3.64 3.28 -38.86
N GLY A 209 4.70 4.00 -38.45
CA GLY A 209 5.36 5.12 -39.14
C GLY A 209 4.41 6.31 -39.21
N GLY A 210 4.62 7.52 -38.69
CA GLY A 210 5.63 8.25 -37.92
C GLY A 210 5.08 9.70 -37.81
N ASP A 211 5.57 10.54 -36.89
CA ASP A 211 5.85 11.95 -37.20
C ASP A 211 6.50 12.68 -36.01
N GLU A 212 7.46 13.52 -36.38
CA GLU A 212 8.20 14.46 -35.56
C GLU A 212 7.40 15.75 -35.36
N GLY A 213 7.64 16.46 -34.25
CA GLY A 213 7.06 17.78 -34.00
C GLY A 213 7.78 18.48 -32.85
N GLU A 214 8.31 19.66 -33.17
CA GLU A 214 9.46 20.32 -32.58
C GLU A 214 9.12 21.29 -31.42
N ASN A 215 10.18 21.66 -30.70
CA ASN A 215 10.41 22.72 -29.71
C ASN A 215 9.37 23.86 -29.52
N ASP A 216 9.27 24.35 -28.28
CA ASP A 216 9.54 25.76 -27.97
C ASP A 216 9.89 25.98 -26.48
N ARG A 217 10.96 26.76 -26.27
CA ARG A 217 11.38 27.46 -25.02
C ARG A 217 10.48 28.70 -24.88
N GLU A 218 10.16 29.28 -23.71
CA GLU A 218 10.96 29.96 -22.67
C GLU A 218 9.88 30.61 -21.76
N VAL A 219 10.01 30.78 -20.44
CA VAL A 219 10.51 32.00 -19.78
C VAL A 219 10.42 31.75 -18.26
N ILE A 220 11.52 31.96 -17.54
CA ILE A 220 11.62 31.94 -16.08
C ILE A 220 11.52 33.40 -15.60
N ILE A 221 10.59 33.69 -14.68
CA ILE A 221 10.63 34.91 -13.86
C ILE A 221 10.83 34.46 -12.41
N ALA A 222 12.02 34.78 -11.88
CA ALA A 222 12.34 34.65 -10.46
C ALA A 222 11.72 35.80 -9.67
N GLY A 223 11.10 35.48 -8.55
CA GLY A 223 10.69 36.43 -7.52
C GLY A 223 10.97 35.81 -6.16
N GLU A 224 12.03 36.29 -5.50
CA GLU A 224 12.36 36.01 -4.11
C GLU A 224 11.37 36.73 -3.20
N GLU A 225 10.80 36.05 -2.19
CA GLU A 225 10.39 36.71 -0.95
C GLU A 225 10.76 35.89 0.29
N THR A 226 11.23 36.65 1.27
CA THR A 226 11.96 36.32 2.48
C THR A 226 11.12 35.68 3.59
N ILE A 227 11.72 34.68 4.25
CA ILE A 227 11.23 34.01 5.47
C ILE A 227 11.40 34.95 6.67
N ILE A 228 10.31 35.30 7.36
CA ILE A 228 10.33 35.80 8.73
C ILE A 228 10.13 34.59 9.66
N GLN A 229 11.19 34.20 10.37
CA GLN A 229 11.11 33.28 11.50
C GLN A 229 10.61 34.05 12.71
N ASP A 230 9.52 33.60 13.32
CA ASP A 230 9.18 33.99 14.69
C ASP A 230 9.09 32.73 15.55
N ASN A 231 10.03 32.64 16.49
CA ASN A 231 10.18 31.55 17.46
C ASN A 231 9.32 31.91 18.67
N THR A 232 8.26 31.15 18.94
CA THR A 232 7.61 31.20 20.26
C THR A 232 7.23 29.79 20.70
N THR A 233 7.98 29.32 21.68
CA THR A 233 7.77 28.12 22.48
C THR A 233 6.37 28.14 23.12
N LYS A 234 5.57 27.09 22.89
CA LYS A 234 4.35 26.82 23.67
C LYS A 234 4.24 25.33 23.99
N GLU A 235 3.86 25.09 25.23
CA GLU A 235 3.62 23.80 25.90
C GLU A 235 2.83 22.81 25.05
N GLU A 236 3.24 21.53 25.11
CA GLU A 236 2.52 20.38 24.56
C GLU A 236 1.18 20.18 25.27
N THR A 237 0.15 20.88 24.80
CA THR A 237 -1.22 20.36 24.83
C THR A 237 -1.32 19.30 23.75
N GLU A 238 -1.75 18.09 24.09
CA GLU A 238 -1.99 16.96 23.18
C GLU A 238 -2.87 17.43 21.99
N THR A 239 -2.22 17.84 20.90
CA THR A 239 -2.89 18.39 19.72
C THR A 239 -3.59 17.25 19.02
N LYS A 240 -4.92 17.18 19.14
CA LYS A 240 -5.75 16.25 18.37
C LYS A 240 -5.37 16.37 16.89
N THR A 241 -4.84 15.30 16.32
CA THR A 241 -4.41 15.27 14.92
C THR A 241 -5.59 15.58 13.99
N PRO A 242 -5.39 16.40 12.94
CA PRO A 242 -6.46 16.73 12.00
C PRO A 242 -7.08 15.47 11.40
N SER A 243 -8.41 15.41 11.39
CA SER A 243 -9.21 14.27 10.95
C SER A 243 -10.55 14.73 10.38
N GLY A 244 -11.22 13.86 9.64
CA GLY A 244 -12.48 14.12 8.98
C GLY A 244 -12.35 14.34 7.48
N ILE A 245 -13.48 14.26 6.79
CA ILE A 245 -13.57 14.37 5.34
C ILE A 245 -13.02 15.69 4.81
N ASP A 246 -13.20 16.80 5.53
CA ASP A 246 -12.70 18.12 5.12
C ASP A 246 -11.17 18.17 5.12
N VAL A 247 -10.53 17.49 6.08
CA VAL A 247 -9.07 17.37 6.16
C VAL A 247 -8.54 16.53 5.01
N VAL A 248 -9.20 15.41 4.70
CA VAL A 248 -8.88 14.58 3.54
C VAL A 248 -8.99 15.38 2.24
N ASN A 249 -10.12 16.07 2.06
CA ASN A 249 -10.35 16.88 0.86
C ASN A 249 -9.31 17.99 0.73
N THR A 250 -8.90 18.63 1.83
CA THR A 250 -7.85 19.65 1.83
C THR A 250 -6.50 19.08 1.39
N ALA A 251 -6.13 17.89 1.89
CA ALA A 251 -4.90 17.21 1.48
C ALA A 251 -4.93 16.81 -0.01
N LEU A 252 -6.06 16.28 -0.48
CA LEU A 252 -6.26 15.91 -1.88
C LEU A 252 -6.31 17.12 -2.82
N GLU A 253 -6.88 18.24 -2.38
CA GLU A 253 -6.87 19.52 -3.10
C GLU A 253 -5.42 19.97 -3.35
N LYS A 254 -4.58 19.95 -2.31
CA LYS A 254 -3.15 20.29 -2.47
C LYS A 254 -2.44 19.35 -3.45
N LEU A 255 -2.80 18.05 -3.47
CA LEU A 255 -2.24 17.06 -4.40
C LEU A 255 -2.61 17.27 -5.88
N THR A 256 -3.67 18.03 -6.19
CA THR A 256 -4.10 18.27 -7.59
C THR A 256 -3.00 18.89 -8.46
N GLN A 257 -2.12 19.70 -7.87
CA GLN A 257 -0.97 20.32 -8.58
C GLN A 257 0.05 19.28 -9.05
N TYR A 258 0.12 18.15 -8.35
CA TYR A 258 1.03 17.05 -8.65
C TYR A 258 0.37 15.97 -9.53
N ALA A 259 -0.87 15.59 -9.22
CA ALA A 259 -1.61 14.53 -9.90
C ALA A 259 -3.09 14.89 -10.08
N ASP A 260 -3.59 14.73 -11.32
CA ASP A 260 -4.96 15.01 -11.73
C ASP A 260 -5.87 13.77 -11.79
N LYS A 261 -5.30 12.56 -11.64
CA LYS A 261 -5.99 11.27 -11.70
C LYS A 261 -5.82 10.45 -10.44
N GLY A 262 -6.88 9.74 -10.07
CA GLY A 262 -6.88 8.78 -8.96
C GLY A 262 -7.09 9.44 -7.61
N LEU A 263 -7.54 10.72 -7.59
CA LEU A 263 -7.82 11.44 -6.36
C LEU A 263 -9.07 10.92 -5.67
N GLU A 264 -10.11 10.56 -6.43
CA GLU A 264 -11.30 9.91 -5.86
C GLU A 264 -10.96 8.55 -5.27
N PHE A 265 -10.04 7.81 -5.92
CA PHE A 265 -9.57 6.54 -5.36
C PHE A 265 -8.82 6.76 -4.04
N LEU A 266 -7.94 7.76 -3.95
CA LEU A 266 -7.29 8.12 -2.69
C LEU A 266 -8.29 8.56 -1.61
N ARG A 267 -9.35 9.28 -1.97
CA ARG A 267 -10.44 9.63 -1.05
C ARG A 267 -11.11 8.39 -0.49
N ASN A 268 -11.42 7.42 -1.35
CA ASN A 268 -12.03 6.15 -0.95
C ASN A 268 -11.10 5.31 -0.07
N ILE A 269 -9.80 5.31 -0.36
CA ILE A 269 -8.79 4.69 0.52
C ILE A 269 -8.82 5.33 1.92
N ALA A 270 -8.83 6.66 2.03
CA ALA A 270 -8.91 7.34 3.33
C ALA A 270 -10.17 6.95 4.13
N CYS A 271 -11.31 6.76 3.46
CA CYS A 271 -12.51 6.20 4.11
C CYS A 271 -12.24 4.80 4.65
N VAL A 272 -11.75 3.90 3.80
CA VAL A 272 -11.62 2.47 4.09
C VAL A 272 -10.58 2.19 5.18
N GLU A 273 -9.48 2.92 5.14
CA GLU A 273 -8.34 2.73 6.05
C GLU A 273 -8.61 3.28 7.44
N SER A 274 -9.26 4.45 7.54
CA SER A 274 -9.30 5.20 8.80
C SER A 274 -10.58 5.99 9.05
N LYS A 275 -11.62 5.81 8.22
CA LYS A 275 -12.83 6.65 8.23
C LYS A 275 -12.47 8.13 8.15
N TYR A 276 -11.64 8.48 7.18
CA TYR A 276 -11.09 9.84 7.00
C TYR A 276 -10.27 10.33 8.21
N GLY A 277 -9.62 9.41 8.92
CA GLY A 277 -8.80 9.67 10.10
C GLY A 277 -9.57 9.78 11.42
N THR A 278 -10.87 9.47 11.42
CA THR A 278 -11.71 9.51 12.63
C THR A 278 -11.75 8.19 13.40
N ASP A 279 -11.22 7.11 12.83
CA ASP A 279 -11.09 5.86 13.54
C ASP A 279 -10.11 6.00 14.71
N LYS A 280 -10.46 5.43 15.87
CA LYS A 280 -9.68 5.54 17.11
C LYS A 280 -8.25 5.00 16.96
N ASP A 281 -8.06 4.04 16.06
CA ASP A 281 -6.76 3.37 15.86
C ASP A 281 -5.93 4.02 14.73
N THR A 282 -6.44 5.11 14.11
CA THR A 282 -5.74 5.85 13.03
C THR A 282 -4.37 6.34 13.49
N TYR A 283 -4.32 7.02 14.63
CA TYR A 283 -3.12 7.68 15.17
C TYR A 283 -2.60 6.97 16.41
N ARG A 284 -2.72 5.63 16.43
CA ARG A 284 -2.25 4.78 17.53
C ARG A 284 -0.75 4.98 17.81
N GLU A 285 -0.37 4.67 19.04
CA GLU A 285 1.01 4.79 19.50
C GLU A 285 1.97 4.00 18.58
N ASN A 286 3.13 4.59 18.28
CA ASN A 286 4.17 4.02 17.41
C ASN A 286 3.75 3.68 15.97
N TYR A 287 2.58 4.16 15.53
CA TYR A 287 2.17 4.10 14.13
C TYR A 287 1.99 5.51 13.56
N HIS A 288 2.64 5.76 12.43
CA HIS A 288 2.70 7.09 11.84
C HIS A 288 2.09 7.22 10.44
N GLY A 289 1.51 6.15 9.89
CA GLY A 289 0.95 6.13 8.53
C GLY A 289 -0.20 7.10 8.23
N GLY A 290 -0.74 7.78 9.24
CA GLY A 290 -1.72 8.85 9.11
C GLY A 290 -3.07 8.38 8.57
N ILE A 291 -3.82 9.30 7.96
CA ILE A 291 -5.18 9.04 7.46
C ILE A 291 -5.20 7.88 6.43
N TRP A 292 -4.16 7.77 5.60
CA TRP A 292 -4.08 6.74 4.56
C TRP A 292 -3.45 5.42 5.02
N GLN A 293 -3.12 5.29 6.32
CA GLN A 293 -2.53 4.10 6.94
C GLN A 293 -1.38 3.48 6.13
N VAL A 294 -0.47 4.33 5.65
CA VAL A 294 0.73 3.87 4.93
C VAL A 294 1.75 3.37 5.96
N ASN A 295 2.01 2.06 5.96
CA ASN A 295 3.00 1.47 6.86
C ASN A 295 4.44 1.94 6.51
N GLU A 296 5.38 1.75 7.43
CA GLU A 296 6.75 2.31 7.29
C GLU A 296 7.53 1.71 6.12
N ALA A 297 7.38 0.40 5.85
CA ALA A 297 8.02 -0.25 4.71
C ALA A 297 7.50 0.31 3.38
N THR A 298 6.17 0.41 3.25
CA THR A 298 5.48 1.03 2.11
C THR A 298 5.97 2.46 1.91
N PHE A 299 6.09 3.23 2.99
CA PHE A 299 6.64 4.58 2.94
C PHE A 299 8.10 4.59 2.45
N ASN A 300 8.95 3.70 2.93
CA ASN A 300 10.34 3.59 2.50
C ASN A 300 10.47 3.17 1.02
N GLU A 301 9.57 2.34 0.50
CA GLU A 301 9.51 2.04 -0.93
C GLU A 301 9.26 3.30 -1.78
N THR A 302 8.51 4.28 -1.26
CA THR A 302 8.29 5.57 -1.97
C THR A 302 9.53 6.46 -2.05
N LYS A 303 10.64 6.04 -1.45
CA LYS A 303 11.94 6.74 -1.48
C LYS A 303 13.00 6.03 -2.32
N ASP A 304 12.76 4.80 -2.77
CA ASP A 304 13.76 4.03 -3.54
C ASP A 304 13.89 4.56 -4.98
N THR A 305 14.60 5.68 -5.13
CA THR A 305 14.90 6.29 -6.43
C THR A 305 16.01 5.54 -7.19
N ALA A 306 16.81 4.72 -6.50
CA ALA A 306 17.89 3.94 -7.10
C ALA A 306 17.34 2.83 -8.01
N SER A 307 16.31 2.13 -7.56
CA SER A 307 15.67 1.06 -8.34
C SER A 307 14.55 1.55 -9.26
N ARG A 308 14.06 2.79 -9.07
CA ARG A 308 12.85 3.31 -9.75
C ARG A 308 13.08 4.68 -10.38
N SER A 309 13.65 4.72 -11.59
CA SER A 309 13.96 5.97 -12.31
C SER A 309 12.76 6.91 -12.56
N LYS A 310 11.53 6.38 -12.67
CA LYS A 310 10.30 7.19 -12.77
C LYS A 310 9.95 7.91 -11.46
N LEU A 311 10.28 7.31 -10.32
CA LEU A 311 10.03 7.88 -8.99
C LEU A 311 10.90 9.12 -8.76
N LYS A 312 12.17 9.09 -9.20
CA LYS A 312 13.07 10.24 -9.07
C LYS A 312 12.49 11.53 -9.67
N LYS A 313 11.97 11.47 -10.90
CA LYS A 313 11.33 12.63 -11.57
C LYS A 313 10.11 13.13 -10.81
N ASN A 314 9.35 12.23 -10.21
CA ASN A 314 8.19 12.55 -9.41
C ASN A 314 8.57 13.27 -8.11
N LEU A 315 9.63 12.83 -7.43
CA LEU A 315 10.12 13.47 -6.21
C LEU A 315 10.67 14.88 -6.50
N GLU A 316 11.37 15.07 -7.63
CA GLU A 316 11.79 16.40 -8.08
C GLU A 316 10.59 17.33 -8.34
N LYS A 317 9.53 16.82 -8.98
CA LYS A 317 8.29 17.58 -9.19
C LYS A 317 7.64 17.98 -7.86
N ILE A 318 7.57 17.07 -6.90
CA ILE A 318 7.02 17.32 -5.55
C ILE A 318 7.82 18.40 -4.83
N LYS A 319 9.15 18.30 -4.87
CA LYS A 319 10.05 19.30 -4.28
C LYS A 319 9.77 20.69 -4.85
N ASN A 320 9.64 20.80 -6.16
CA ASN A 320 9.39 22.10 -6.81
C ASN A 320 8.00 22.66 -6.55
N LEU A 321 6.97 21.81 -6.44
CA LEU A 321 5.58 22.25 -6.23
C LEU A 321 5.28 22.63 -4.78
N TYR A 322 5.92 21.94 -3.83
CA TYR A 322 5.51 22.01 -2.42
C TYR A 322 6.63 22.40 -1.47
N ASP A 323 7.85 22.58 -1.96
CA ASP A 323 9.07 22.73 -1.15
C ASP A 323 9.27 21.57 -0.16
N VAL A 324 8.86 20.36 -0.59
CA VAL A 324 8.96 19.13 0.20
C VAL A 324 10.11 18.28 -0.32
N ASN A 325 11.15 18.10 0.50
CA ASN A 325 12.18 17.12 0.21
C ASN A 325 11.74 15.72 0.68
N TRP A 326 11.05 15.00 -0.21
CA TRP A 326 10.49 13.69 0.12
C TRP A 326 11.53 12.64 0.50
N GLU A 327 12.74 12.71 -0.07
CA GLU A 327 13.82 11.77 0.24
C GLU A 327 14.29 11.89 1.71
N SER A 328 14.18 13.09 2.31
CA SER A 328 14.51 13.32 3.72
C SER A 328 13.29 13.27 4.66
N ALA A 329 12.07 13.10 4.14
CA ALA A 329 10.88 13.01 4.97
C ALA A 329 10.97 11.77 5.88
N THR A 330 10.43 11.85 7.07
CA THR A 330 10.40 10.79 8.08
C THR A 330 9.02 10.15 8.14
N TRP A 331 8.95 8.90 8.59
CA TRP A 331 7.64 8.23 8.68
C TRP A 331 6.72 8.95 9.68
N LYS A 332 7.28 9.55 10.74
CA LYS A 332 6.56 10.37 11.71
C LYS A 332 5.80 11.55 11.09
N GLU A 333 6.30 12.12 10.00
CA GLU A 333 5.66 13.23 9.29
C GLU A 333 4.37 12.83 8.59
N LEU A 334 4.11 11.54 8.35
CA LEU A 334 2.83 11.07 7.80
C LEU A 334 1.66 11.27 8.77
N ARG A 335 1.90 11.69 10.02
CA ARG A 335 0.82 12.21 10.89
C ARG A 335 0.23 13.53 10.38
N ASP A 336 0.95 14.25 9.53
CA ASP A 336 0.40 15.35 8.74
C ASP A 336 -0.47 14.79 7.59
N PRO A 337 -1.73 15.24 7.42
CA PRO A 337 -2.62 14.72 6.39
C PRO A 337 -2.09 14.83 4.96
N PHE A 338 -1.34 15.90 4.64
CA PHE A 338 -0.79 16.07 3.30
C PHE A 338 0.36 15.12 3.03
N TYR A 339 1.27 14.93 4.00
CA TYR A 339 2.33 13.93 3.90
C TYR A 339 1.75 12.51 3.82
N SER A 340 0.72 12.20 4.61
CA SER A 340 0.00 10.91 4.52
C SER A 340 -0.56 10.68 3.11
N ALA A 341 -1.24 11.67 2.53
CA ALA A 341 -1.82 11.59 1.20
C ALA A 341 -0.72 11.45 0.11
N LEU A 342 0.38 12.17 0.27
CA LEU A 342 1.51 12.14 -0.66
C LEU A 342 2.19 10.77 -0.66
N ALA A 343 2.38 10.17 0.52
CA ALA A 343 2.90 8.81 0.65
C ALA A 343 2.00 7.79 -0.06
N ALA A 344 0.69 7.85 0.20
CA ALA A 344 -0.29 6.98 -0.46
C ALA A 344 -0.28 7.15 -1.99
N ARG A 345 -0.21 8.40 -2.47
CA ARG A 345 -0.16 8.71 -3.90
C ARG A 345 1.09 8.14 -4.56
N LEU A 346 2.25 8.34 -3.94
CA LEU A 346 3.52 7.81 -4.44
C LEU A 346 3.53 6.29 -4.43
N PHE A 347 2.98 5.66 -3.39
CA PHE A 347 2.87 4.21 -3.34
C PHE A 347 2.01 3.63 -4.47
N LEU A 348 0.89 4.29 -4.79
CA LEU A 348 0.07 3.92 -5.95
C LEU A 348 0.82 4.11 -7.29
N GLN A 349 1.73 5.08 -7.38
CA GLN A 349 2.47 5.34 -8.63
C GLN A 349 3.62 4.38 -8.89
N ILE A 350 4.15 3.74 -7.84
CA ILE A 350 5.23 2.76 -7.99
C ILE A 350 4.69 1.37 -8.35
N GLN A 351 3.37 1.18 -8.39
CA GLN A 351 2.76 -0.04 -8.90
C GLN A 351 2.78 -0.05 -10.44
N ASP A 352 3.03 -1.23 -11.03
CA ASP A 352 3.03 -1.40 -12.49
C ASP A 352 1.62 -1.40 -13.10
N GLU A 353 0.58 -1.54 -12.27
CA GLU A 353 -0.82 -1.58 -12.70
C GLU A 353 -1.41 -0.19 -12.88
N LYS A 354 -2.23 -0.02 -13.92
CA LYS A 354 -2.92 1.26 -14.17
C LYS A 354 -3.93 1.53 -13.07
N LEU A 355 -4.01 2.79 -12.65
CA LEU A 355 -5.00 3.21 -11.66
C LEU A 355 -6.42 2.94 -12.19
N PRO A 356 -7.30 2.44 -11.32
CA PRO A 356 -8.69 2.19 -11.67
C PRO A 356 -9.41 3.51 -12.00
N SER A 357 -10.49 3.41 -12.77
CA SER A 357 -11.37 4.54 -13.05
C SER A 357 -11.96 5.11 -11.76
N GLU A 358 -12.03 6.43 -11.65
CA GLU A 358 -12.63 7.13 -10.50
C GLU A 358 -14.10 6.78 -10.31
N LYS A 359 -14.78 6.33 -11.38
CA LYS A 359 -16.20 5.96 -11.36
C LYS A 359 -16.44 4.48 -11.07
N ASP A 360 -15.41 3.63 -11.16
CA ASP A 360 -15.56 2.19 -11.03
C ASP A 360 -15.09 1.74 -9.65
N ILE A 361 -16.01 1.78 -8.69
CA ILE A 361 -15.76 1.44 -7.30
C ILE A 361 -15.35 -0.03 -7.11
N ASN A 362 -15.84 -0.93 -7.97
CA ASN A 362 -15.49 -2.35 -7.91
C ASN A 362 -14.04 -2.55 -8.34
N LYS A 363 -13.62 -1.89 -9.43
CA LYS A 363 -12.21 -1.89 -9.86
C LYS A 363 -11.29 -1.19 -8.86
N GLN A 364 -11.78 -0.19 -8.13
CA GLN A 364 -11.05 0.40 -7.01
C GLN A 364 -10.87 -0.59 -5.87
N GLY A 365 -11.91 -1.36 -5.51
CA GLY A 365 -11.81 -2.41 -4.49
C GLY A 365 -10.86 -3.55 -4.88
N GLU A 366 -10.94 -4.01 -6.14
CA GLU A 366 -9.98 -4.98 -6.69
C GLU A 366 -8.55 -4.45 -6.61
N TYR A 367 -8.33 -3.21 -7.07
CA TYR A 367 -7.00 -2.61 -7.02
C TYR A 367 -6.50 -2.45 -5.59
N TRP A 368 -7.33 -1.90 -4.72
CA TRP A 368 -6.98 -1.65 -3.31
C TRP A 368 -6.60 -2.94 -2.60
N SER A 369 -7.43 -3.99 -2.69
CA SER A 369 -7.15 -5.29 -2.05
C SER A 369 -5.92 -5.99 -2.62
N GLN A 370 -5.59 -5.74 -3.90
CA GLN A 370 -4.46 -6.38 -4.56
C GLN A 370 -3.13 -5.63 -4.39
N TYR A 371 -3.18 -4.29 -4.31
CA TYR A 371 -1.99 -3.43 -4.47
C TYR A 371 -1.79 -2.43 -3.34
N TYR A 372 -2.82 -2.05 -2.59
CA TYR A 372 -2.73 -1.00 -1.57
C TYR A 372 -2.81 -1.54 -0.13
N ASN A 373 -3.75 -2.45 0.14
CA ASN A 373 -3.88 -3.17 1.41
C ASN A 373 -3.68 -4.68 1.20
N PRO A 374 -2.49 -5.15 0.78
CA PRO A 374 -2.24 -6.58 0.71
C PRO A 374 -2.15 -7.23 2.11
N ASP A 375 -2.22 -6.44 3.19
CA ASP A 375 -1.60 -6.73 4.48
C ASP A 375 -2.48 -7.47 5.47
N ASP A 376 -3.78 -7.67 5.21
CA ASP A 376 -4.62 -8.42 6.14
C ASP A 376 -5.23 -9.71 5.56
N GLY A 377 -5.52 -9.79 4.25
CA GLY A 377 -6.31 -10.90 3.70
C GLY A 377 -7.69 -11.07 4.37
N THR A 378 -8.07 -10.15 5.26
CA THR A 378 -9.35 -10.11 5.96
C THR A 378 -10.30 -9.16 5.26
N ARG A 379 -9.80 -8.14 4.54
CA ARG A 379 -10.61 -7.17 3.83
C ARG A 379 -10.60 -7.39 2.33
N THR A 380 -11.77 -7.75 1.80
CA THR A 380 -11.97 -8.07 0.40
C THR A 380 -12.25 -6.82 -0.46
N ALA A 381 -12.22 -6.98 -1.78
CA ALA A 381 -12.70 -5.94 -2.70
C ALA A 381 -14.16 -5.55 -2.40
N ASP A 382 -15.00 -6.50 -1.97
CA ASP A 382 -16.39 -6.23 -1.59
C ASP A 382 -16.48 -5.41 -0.30
N GLU A 383 -15.62 -5.68 0.68
CA GLU A 383 -15.54 -4.89 1.91
C GLU A 383 -15.09 -3.45 1.65
N PHE A 384 -14.19 -3.24 0.68
CA PHE A 384 -13.84 -1.90 0.23
C PHE A 384 -15.08 -1.16 -0.27
N VAL A 385 -15.86 -1.77 -1.18
CA VAL A 385 -17.08 -1.16 -1.74
C VAL A 385 -18.07 -0.84 -0.64
N GLN A 386 -18.33 -1.79 0.27
CA GLN A 386 -19.27 -1.61 1.39
C GLN A 386 -18.88 -0.44 2.29
N ARG A 387 -17.60 -0.33 2.67
CA ARG A 387 -17.11 0.75 3.53
C ARG A 387 -17.18 2.11 2.85
N VAL A 388 -16.85 2.19 1.57
CA VAL A 388 -17.01 3.43 0.80
C VAL A 388 -18.48 3.86 0.74
N GLU A 389 -19.41 2.92 0.53
CA GLU A 389 -20.83 3.21 0.61
C GLU A 389 -21.25 3.68 2.01
N GLU A 390 -20.72 3.11 3.08
CA GLU A 390 -21.03 3.53 4.45
C GLU A 390 -20.53 4.94 4.77
N CYS A 391 -19.32 5.28 4.37
CA CYS A 391 -18.78 6.63 4.51
C CYS A 391 -19.64 7.64 3.75
N THR A 392 -20.00 7.32 2.51
CA THR A 392 -20.76 8.23 1.63
C THR A 392 -22.24 8.37 2.04
N LYS A 393 -22.87 7.34 2.60
CA LYS A 393 -24.23 7.43 3.17
C LYS A 393 -24.30 8.39 4.37
N LYS A 394 -23.23 8.51 5.16
CA LYS A 394 -23.13 9.49 6.26
C LYS A 394 -22.92 10.94 5.79
N GLU A 395 -22.68 11.14 4.49
CA GLU A 395 -22.51 12.46 3.87
C GLU A 395 -23.84 13.01 3.32
N GLU A 396 -24.91 12.20 3.22
CA GLU A 396 -26.23 12.71 2.82
C GLU A 396 -26.92 13.40 4.00
N PRO A 397 -27.37 14.67 3.86
CA PRO A 397 -28.19 15.30 4.88
C PRO A 397 -29.51 14.52 4.95
N THR A 398 -29.87 14.06 6.15
CA THR A 398 -31.18 13.47 6.42
C THR A 398 -32.27 14.53 6.34
N ASP A 399 -32.63 14.96 5.14
CA ASP A 399 -33.89 15.66 4.88
C ASP A 399 -34.99 14.61 4.77
N LYS A 400 -35.51 14.18 5.92
CA LYS A 400 -36.81 13.52 6.00
C LYS A 400 -37.83 14.53 6.55
N PRO A 401 -38.90 14.87 5.83
CA PRO A 401 -39.93 15.75 6.35
C PRO A 401 -40.68 15.02 7.47
N THR A 402 -40.47 15.44 8.71
CA THR A 402 -41.34 15.04 9.82
C THR A 402 -42.55 15.97 9.79
N GLU A 403 -43.73 15.40 9.52
CA GLU A 403 -45.01 16.10 9.66
C GLU A 403 -45.16 16.66 11.08
N LYS A 404 -45.49 17.95 11.12
CA LYS A 404 -45.76 18.73 12.34
C LYS A 404 -47.21 18.49 12.78
N PRO A 405 -47.48 18.31 14.07
CA PRO A 405 -48.74 18.76 14.64
C PRO A 405 -48.56 20.14 15.27
N ASP A 406 -49.56 20.97 15.00
CA ASP A 406 -49.77 22.33 15.46
C ASP A 406 -49.88 22.41 17.00
N GLU A 407 -49.39 23.51 17.58
CA GLU A 407 -50.04 24.34 18.61
C GLU A 407 -49.09 25.44 19.13
N THR A 408 -49.67 26.61 19.39
CA THR A 408 -49.11 27.89 19.92
C THR A 408 -50.03 28.31 21.08
N PRO A 409 -49.81 29.39 21.89
CA PRO A 409 -48.66 30.32 22.01
C PRO A 409 -48.30 30.75 23.48
N GLU A 410 -47.32 31.67 23.59
CA GLU A 410 -47.05 32.68 24.67
C GLU A 410 -46.52 32.15 26.03
N ASP A 411 -45.46 32.72 26.66
CA ASP A 411 -45.35 34.11 27.14
C ASP A 411 -43.91 34.56 27.50
N GLU A 412 -43.76 35.86 27.78
CA GLU A 412 -42.58 36.74 27.80
C GLU A 412 -41.60 36.74 29.02
N ASP A 413 -40.41 37.30 28.74
CA ASP A 413 -39.66 38.35 29.48
C ASP A 413 -38.31 38.03 30.21
N ARG A 414 -37.32 38.84 29.76
CA ARG A 414 -36.12 39.45 30.38
C ARG A 414 -35.02 38.67 31.13
N GLY A 415 -33.79 38.90 30.65
CA GLY A 415 -32.59 39.01 31.49
C GLY A 415 -31.28 39.13 30.69
N LYS A 416 -30.67 40.32 30.68
CA LYS A 416 -29.45 40.70 29.93
C LYS A 416 -28.16 40.11 30.53
N GLU A 417 -27.15 39.83 29.70
CA GLU A 417 -25.79 40.41 29.86
C GLU A 417 -24.95 40.30 28.57
N SER A 418 -24.00 41.22 28.41
CA SER A 418 -23.33 41.60 27.17
C SER A 418 -22.01 40.86 26.96
N SER A 419 -21.71 40.44 25.72
CA SER A 419 -20.36 40.61 25.14
C SER A 419 -20.38 40.38 23.63
N GLN A 420 -19.64 41.21 22.89
CA GLN A 420 -19.71 41.33 21.44
C GLN A 420 -19.07 40.13 20.72
N VAL A 421 -19.88 39.37 19.98
CA VAL A 421 -19.46 38.39 18.97
C VAL A 421 -20.29 38.67 17.70
N GLY A 422 -19.62 38.69 16.54
CA GLY A 422 -20.13 39.17 15.25
C GLY A 422 -21.48 38.56 14.84
N LYS A 423 -22.40 39.43 14.41
CA LYS A 423 -23.81 39.11 14.13
C LYS A 423 -23.98 38.22 12.87
N PRO A 424 -24.99 37.33 12.85
CA PRO A 424 -25.38 36.57 11.65
C PRO A 424 -26.00 37.47 10.58
N VAL A 425 -25.76 37.14 9.31
CA VAL A 425 -26.33 37.86 8.15
C VAL A 425 -27.82 37.56 8.06
N GLN A 426 -28.65 38.55 8.37
CA GLN A 426 -30.10 38.48 8.21
C GLN A 426 -30.47 38.66 6.73
N TRP A 427 -31.32 37.81 6.17
CA TRP A 427 -31.79 37.92 4.79
C TRP A 427 -32.71 39.14 4.62
N ILE A 428 -32.26 40.15 3.86
CA ILE A 428 -32.98 41.43 3.65
C ILE A 428 -33.85 41.40 2.36
N GLY A 429 -33.83 40.29 1.61
CA GLY A 429 -34.40 40.26 0.25
C GLY A 429 -33.53 41.04 -0.75
N CYS A 430 -33.87 40.99 -2.03
CA CYS A 430 -33.07 41.69 -3.05
C CYS A 430 -33.19 43.21 -2.87
N PRO A 431 -32.07 43.95 -2.83
CA PRO A 431 -32.11 45.41 -2.77
C PRO A 431 -32.73 45.96 -4.08
N SER A 432 -33.90 46.59 -3.97
CA SER A 432 -34.62 47.19 -5.09
C SER A 432 -34.29 48.68 -5.20
N GLY A 433 -33.48 49.04 -6.20
CA GLY A 433 -33.17 50.44 -6.50
C GLY A 433 -32.31 50.61 -7.75
N PRO A 434 -32.50 51.69 -8.54
CA PRO A 434 -31.80 51.92 -9.80
C PRO A 434 -30.30 52.26 -9.67
N LYS A 435 -29.73 52.19 -8.45
CA LYS A 435 -28.34 52.57 -8.15
C LYS A 435 -27.49 51.46 -7.50
N VAL A 436 -27.98 50.23 -7.45
CA VAL A 436 -27.27 49.10 -6.84
C VAL A 436 -26.19 48.58 -7.81
N PRO A 437 -24.88 48.62 -7.46
CA PRO A 437 -23.80 48.05 -8.24
C PRO A 437 -24.02 46.57 -8.57
N GLU A 438 -23.46 46.09 -9.67
CA GLU A 438 -23.69 44.71 -10.16
C GLU A 438 -23.23 43.62 -9.17
N TRP A 439 -22.20 43.88 -8.36
CA TRP A 439 -21.72 42.96 -7.31
C TRP A 439 -22.59 42.95 -6.05
N GLU A 440 -23.38 44.00 -5.80
CA GLU A 440 -24.42 44.02 -4.75
C GLU A 440 -25.68 43.23 -5.16
N ARG A 441 -25.74 42.76 -6.42
CA ARG A 441 -26.82 41.90 -6.92
C ARG A 441 -26.61 40.42 -6.62
N LEU A 442 -25.45 40.04 -6.09
CA LEU A 442 -25.16 38.67 -5.68
C LEU A 442 -25.17 38.58 -4.15
N VAL A 443 -26.06 37.73 -3.62
CA VAL A 443 -26.32 37.62 -2.18
C VAL A 443 -26.18 36.18 -1.74
N ALA A 444 -25.49 35.94 -0.62
CA ALA A 444 -25.38 34.62 -0.01
C ALA A 444 -26.76 34.00 0.28
N ASP A 445 -26.87 32.68 0.11
CA ASP A 445 -28.01 31.94 0.63
C ASP A 445 -27.82 31.72 2.15
N PRO A 446 -28.72 32.24 3.00
CA PRO A 446 -28.58 32.13 4.46
C PRO A 446 -28.67 30.69 4.98
N ASN A 447 -29.22 29.78 4.17
CA ASN A 447 -29.47 28.38 4.56
C ASN A 447 -28.57 27.39 3.81
N SER A 448 -27.72 27.85 2.88
CA SER A 448 -26.92 26.95 2.04
C SER A 448 -25.62 27.61 1.60
N CYS A 449 -24.50 26.98 1.94
CA CYS A 449 -23.19 27.49 1.52
C CYS A 449 -22.90 27.25 0.04
N ASP A 450 -23.54 26.28 -0.60
CA ASP A 450 -23.33 25.94 -2.00
C ASP A 450 -24.29 26.67 -2.96
N HIS A 451 -25.10 27.61 -2.45
CA HIS A 451 -26.01 28.43 -3.23
C HIS A 451 -25.88 29.91 -2.93
N PHE A 452 -26.24 30.72 -3.92
CA PHE A 452 -26.34 32.17 -3.82
C PHE A 452 -27.48 32.67 -4.68
N TYR A 453 -27.95 33.88 -4.43
CA TYR A 453 -29.00 34.51 -5.22
C TYR A 453 -28.42 35.55 -6.16
N HIS A 454 -28.83 35.50 -7.43
CA HIS A 454 -28.60 36.57 -8.39
C HIS A 454 -29.88 37.39 -8.52
N CYS A 455 -29.83 38.64 -8.06
CA CYS A 455 -30.89 39.63 -8.15
C CYS A 455 -30.79 40.42 -9.47
N ASN A 456 -31.91 40.76 -10.10
CA ASN A 456 -31.91 41.78 -11.17
C ASN A 456 -32.41 43.13 -10.65
N SER A 457 -32.30 44.17 -11.48
CA SER A 457 -32.73 45.54 -11.17
C SER A 457 -34.23 45.69 -10.86
N ASN A 458 -35.04 44.68 -11.17
CA ASN A 458 -36.49 44.67 -10.96
C ASN A 458 -36.89 43.88 -9.70
N GLY A 459 -35.93 43.40 -8.91
CA GLY A 459 -36.17 42.64 -7.68
C GLY A 459 -36.47 41.15 -7.88
N LEU A 460 -36.31 40.61 -9.09
CA LEU A 460 -36.42 39.16 -9.34
C LEU A 460 -35.13 38.45 -8.92
N THR A 461 -35.27 37.26 -8.34
CA THR A 461 -34.17 36.51 -7.73
C THR A 461 -34.04 35.13 -8.39
N TRP A 462 -32.81 34.72 -8.72
CA TRP A 462 -32.51 33.36 -9.14
C TRP A 462 -31.56 32.73 -8.14
N ARG A 463 -32.01 31.63 -7.51
CA ARG A 463 -31.13 30.78 -6.71
C ARG A 463 -30.19 30.03 -7.64
N LYS A 464 -28.91 30.38 -7.58
CA LYS A 464 -27.81 29.77 -8.31
C LYS A 464 -26.98 28.93 -7.36
N ALA A 465 -26.27 28.02 -7.99
CA ALA A 465 -25.78 26.81 -7.40
C ALA A 465 -24.28 26.81 -7.78
N CYS A 466 -23.38 26.84 -6.81
CA CYS A 466 -21.94 26.96 -7.08
C CYS A 466 -21.36 25.77 -7.86
N PRO A 467 -20.34 25.92 -8.71
CA PRO A 467 -19.78 24.81 -9.47
C PRO A 467 -19.37 23.63 -8.57
N SER A 468 -19.54 22.41 -9.07
CA SER A 468 -19.02 21.23 -8.38
C SER A 468 -17.49 21.29 -8.32
N ILE A 469 -16.92 20.98 -7.16
CA ILE A 469 -15.47 20.94 -6.94
C ILE A 469 -14.81 19.93 -7.88
N ILE A 470 -15.48 18.80 -8.11
CA ILE A 470 -15.12 17.79 -9.11
C ILE A 470 -16.26 17.73 -10.13
N ARG A 471 -15.93 17.70 -11.43
CA ARG A 471 -16.93 17.68 -12.50
C ARG A 471 -17.84 16.44 -12.39
N GLY A 472 -19.09 16.65 -11.97
CA GLY A 472 -20.09 15.58 -11.75
C GLY A 472 -20.24 15.11 -10.31
N SER A 473 -19.49 15.68 -9.36
CA SER A 473 -19.65 15.42 -7.92
C SER A 473 -20.79 16.24 -7.31
N LYS A 474 -21.39 15.72 -6.23
CA LYS A 474 -22.33 16.43 -5.36
C LYS A 474 -21.64 17.48 -4.47
N LEU A 475 -20.31 17.45 -4.34
CA LEU A 475 -19.52 18.44 -3.59
C LEU A 475 -19.29 19.70 -4.43
N ARG A 476 -19.55 20.88 -3.86
CA ARG A 476 -19.61 22.16 -4.58
C ARG A 476 -18.83 23.24 -3.85
N LEU A 477 -18.33 24.21 -4.61
CA LEU A 477 -17.71 25.39 -4.05
C LEU A 477 -18.72 26.12 -3.15
N HIS A 478 -18.22 26.85 -2.16
CA HIS A 478 -19.04 27.66 -1.28
C HIS A 478 -19.12 29.09 -1.79
N TRP A 479 -20.27 29.73 -1.60
CA TRP A 479 -20.40 31.15 -1.89
C TRP A 479 -19.57 31.96 -0.91
N ASN A 480 -18.60 32.72 -1.44
CA ASN A 480 -17.85 33.73 -0.70
C ASN A 480 -18.57 35.06 -0.83
N ASP A 481 -19.23 35.49 0.25
CA ASP A 481 -20.03 36.72 0.20
C ASP A 481 -19.18 38.00 0.21
N GLU A 482 -17.92 37.93 0.67
CA GLU A 482 -16.99 39.06 0.64
C GLU A 482 -16.44 39.27 -0.78
N LEU A 483 -16.09 38.19 -1.48
CA LEU A 483 -15.53 38.23 -2.84
C LEU A 483 -16.58 38.14 -3.95
N LYS A 484 -17.84 37.86 -3.62
CA LYS A 484 -18.96 37.67 -4.55
C LYS A 484 -18.67 36.63 -5.64
N VAL A 485 -18.03 35.53 -5.26
CA VAL A 485 -17.67 34.41 -6.14
C VAL A 485 -17.89 33.08 -5.44
N CYS A 486 -18.10 32.01 -6.20
CA CYS A 486 -17.98 30.66 -5.66
C CYS A 486 -16.50 30.36 -5.43
N ASP A 487 -16.14 30.18 -4.17
CA ASP A 487 -14.78 29.98 -3.70
C ASP A 487 -14.70 28.67 -2.91
N TRP A 488 -13.49 28.27 -2.57
CA TRP A 488 -13.26 27.04 -1.82
C TRP A 488 -13.86 27.14 -0.40
N PRO A 489 -14.47 26.07 0.15
CA PRO A 489 -15.10 26.09 1.48
C PRO A 489 -14.26 26.71 2.59
N SER A 490 -12.95 26.44 2.60
CA SER A 490 -11.97 26.95 3.58
C SER A 490 -11.74 28.47 3.47
N ARG A 491 -12.01 29.06 2.31
CA ARG A 491 -11.80 30.49 1.99
C ARG A 491 -13.09 31.28 1.87
N ALA A 492 -14.22 30.60 1.66
CA ALA A 492 -15.50 31.23 1.46
C ALA A 492 -16.08 31.86 2.74
N HIS A 493 -15.57 31.48 3.91
CA HIS A 493 -16.02 31.94 5.23
C HIS A 493 -17.55 31.89 5.41
N CYS A 494 -18.20 30.93 4.75
CA CYS A 494 -19.65 30.83 4.73
C CYS A 494 -20.22 30.51 6.14
N LYS A 495 -21.25 31.27 6.53
CA LYS A 495 -21.95 31.12 7.82
C LYS A 495 -23.43 30.90 7.56
N VAL A 496 -23.86 29.64 7.49
CA VAL A 496 -25.29 29.29 7.42
C VAL A 496 -25.90 29.22 8.80
N THR A 497 -27.07 29.82 8.99
CA THR A 497 -27.86 29.66 10.21
C THR A 497 -28.65 28.36 10.11
N LYS A 498 -28.28 27.33 10.90
CA LYS A 498 -29.14 26.15 11.07
C LYS A 498 -30.42 26.60 11.78
N LYS A 499 -31.57 26.38 11.14
CA LYS A 499 -32.89 26.58 11.74
C LYS A 499 -33.34 25.33 12.47
#